data_AF-V9XPX0-F1
#
_entry.id   AF-V9XPX0-F1
#
_cell.length_a   1.000
_cell.length_b   1.000
_cell.length_c   1.000
_cell.angle_alpha   90.00
_cell.angle_beta   90.00
_cell.angle_gamma   90.00
#
_symmetry.space_group_name_H-M   'P 1'
#
loop_
_entity.id
_entity.type
_entity.pdbx_description
1 polymer ?
#
loop_
_entity_poly.entity_id
_entity_poly.type
_entity_poly.pdbx_seq_one_letter_code
_entity_poly.pdbx_strand_id
1 'polypeptide(L)'
;MDWQHTCYRLDAAVHASTPDTEWRVPVYPNGDYYIFLREDLSEGTFGHPWEQTLCVFGERLLASLGRTLATWLPITRIDGLRPDDA
;
A
#
# COMPACT_ATOMS: atom_id res chain seq x y z
N MET A 1 21.69 7.43 4.85
CA MET A 1 20.60 6.61 4.27
C MET A 1 20.81 5.20 4.75
N ASP A 2 19.98 4.77 5.68
CA ASP A 2 19.94 3.38 6.11
C ASP A 2 19.26 2.58 5.01
N TRP A 3 20.09 2.03 4.11
CA TRP A 3 19.71 1.37 2.86
C TRP A 3 19.02 0.00 3.08
N GLN A 4 18.73 -0.39 4.32
CA GLN A 4 18.12 -1.67 4.62
C GLN A 4 16.59 -1.55 4.61
N HIS A 5 15.98 -1.99 3.51
CA HIS A 5 14.54 -2.18 3.42
C HIS A 5 14.18 -3.57 3.97
N THR A 6 13.61 -3.59 5.18
CA THR A 6 13.09 -4.84 5.75
C THR A 6 11.81 -5.24 5.01
N CYS A 7 11.87 -6.32 4.24
CA CYS A 7 10.70 -6.90 3.61
C CYS A 7 10.03 -7.91 4.54
N TYR A 8 8.71 -7.84 4.64
CA TYR A 8 7.91 -8.74 5.46
C TYR A 8 6.99 -9.57 4.56
N ARG A 9 6.84 -10.86 4.90
CA ARG A 9 5.75 -11.67 4.37
C ARG A 9 4.53 -11.50 5.28
N LEU A 10 3.45 -10.93 4.73
CA LEU A 10 2.22 -10.69 5.45
C LEU A 10 1.14 -11.69 5.02
N ASP A 11 0.64 -12.46 5.97
CA ASP A 11 -0.62 -13.20 5.83
C ASP A 11 -1.67 -12.48 6.68
N ALA A 12 -2.55 -11.72 6.03
CA ALA A 12 -3.53 -10.88 6.71
C ALA A 12 -4.58 -11.72 7.47
N ALA A 13 -4.92 -12.92 6.99
CA ALA A 13 -5.91 -13.78 7.64
C ALA A 13 -5.35 -14.37 8.93
N VAL A 14 -4.11 -14.87 8.87
CA VAL A 14 -3.38 -15.35 10.06
C VAL A 14 -3.21 -14.20 11.05
N HIS A 15 -2.80 -13.02 10.59
CA HIS A 15 -2.59 -11.87 11.46
C HIS A 15 -3.88 -11.38 12.14
N ALA A 16 -5.00 -11.29 11.41
CA ALA A 16 -6.28 -10.88 11.96
C ALA A 16 -6.86 -11.87 12.99
N SER A 17 -6.49 -13.15 12.89
CA SER A 17 -6.93 -14.21 13.79
C SER A 17 -6.02 -14.45 15.00
N THR A 18 -4.84 -13.81 15.05
CA THR A 18 -3.86 -14.02 16.12
C THR A 18 -4.12 -13.03 17.27
N PRO A 19 -4.43 -13.50 18.51
CA PRO A 19 -4.96 -12.64 19.57
C PRO A 19 -3.98 -11.61 20.17
N ASP A 20 -2.68 -11.72 19.92
CA ASP A 20 -1.69 -10.88 20.62
C ASP A 20 -0.33 -10.81 19.89
N THR A 21 -0.31 -10.17 18.71
CA THR A 21 0.97 -9.78 18.11
C THR A 21 0.97 -8.28 17.90
N GLU A 22 1.86 -7.60 18.61
CA GLU A 22 2.38 -6.29 18.23
C GLU A 22 2.56 -6.26 16.70
N TRP A 23 1.96 -5.25 16.06
CA TRP A 23 1.95 -5.13 14.61
C TRP A 23 3.39 -4.86 14.13
N ARG A 24 4.11 -5.92 13.77
CA ARG A 24 5.56 -5.88 13.46
C ARG A 24 5.91 -5.23 12.13
N VAL A 25 4.91 -5.01 11.27
CA VAL A 25 5.13 -4.41 9.95
C VAL A 25 4.84 -2.93 10.05
N PRO A 26 5.83 -2.03 10.16
CA PRO A 26 5.52 -0.60 10.18
C PRO A 26 4.66 -0.26 8.95
N VAL A 27 3.55 0.44 9.18
CA VAL A 27 2.60 0.86 8.14
C VAL A 27 2.67 2.36 7.87
N TYR A 28 3.30 3.09 8.79
CA TYR A 28 3.37 4.54 8.72
C TYR A 28 4.68 5.00 8.06
N PRO A 29 4.62 5.78 6.97
CA PRO A 29 5.81 6.28 6.31
C PRO A 29 6.54 7.31 7.18
N ASN A 30 7.68 6.90 7.75
CA ASN A 30 8.64 7.74 8.48
C ASN A 30 9.79 8.26 7.58
N GLY A 31 9.69 8.10 6.25
CA GLY A 31 10.74 8.43 5.29
C GLY A 31 11.11 7.27 4.36
N ASP A 32 10.72 6.05 4.70
CA ASP A 32 10.96 4.84 3.90
C ASP A 32 9.83 4.52 2.91
N TYR A 33 10.15 3.70 1.91
CA TYR A 33 9.15 3.07 1.03
C TYR A 33 8.43 1.94 1.75
N TYR A 34 7.12 1.86 1.55
CA TYR A 34 6.27 0.80 2.08
C TYR A 34 5.61 0.06 0.93
N ILE A 35 5.90 -1.23 0.81
CA ILE A 35 5.34 -2.07 -0.25
C ILE A 35 4.66 -3.27 0.39
N PHE A 36 3.36 -3.40 0.16
CA PHE A 36 2.59 -4.58 0.53
C PHE A 36 2.07 -5.21 -0.75
N LEU A 37 2.48 -6.44 -1.03
CA LEU A 37 2.15 -7.13 -2.28
C LEU A 37 1.77 -8.58 -2.01
N ARG A 38 0.90 -9.14 -2.85
CA ARG A 38 0.76 -10.60 -2.93
C ARG A 38 2.02 -11.22 -3.54
N GLU A 39 2.28 -12.47 -3.20
CA GLU A 39 3.42 -13.25 -3.69
C GLU A 39 3.43 -13.35 -5.23
N ASP A 40 2.25 -13.39 -5.85
CA ASP A 40 2.06 -13.43 -7.30
C ASP A 40 2.12 -12.06 -7.99
N LEU A 41 2.41 -10.99 -7.24
CA LEU A 41 2.47 -9.60 -7.72
C LEU A 41 1.17 -9.07 -8.33
N SER A 42 0.04 -9.77 -8.15
CA SER A 42 -1.22 -9.41 -8.82
C SER A 42 -1.92 -8.20 -8.20
N GLU A 43 -1.65 -7.88 -6.94
CA GLU A 43 -2.19 -6.71 -6.27
C GLU A 43 -1.29 -6.26 -5.12
N GLY A 44 -1.49 -5.01 -4.68
CA GLY A 44 -0.75 -4.48 -3.55
C GLY A 44 -0.91 -2.97 -3.40
N THR A 45 -0.13 -2.43 -2.46
CA THR A 45 0.05 -1.00 -2.26
C THR A 45 1.53 -0.62 -2.31
N PHE A 46 1.78 0.59 -2.78
CA PHE A 46 3.11 1.20 -2.82
C PHE A 46 3.03 2.63 -2.27
N GLY A 47 3.58 2.84 -1.08
CA GLY A 47 3.69 4.14 -0.44
C GLY A 47 4.99 4.84 -0.84
N HIS A 48 4.87 5.99 -1.48
CA HIS A 48 5.99 6.81 -1.89
C HIS A 48 6.19 7.97 -0.90
N PRO A 49 7.24 7.95 -0.05
CA PRO A 49 7.38 8.91 1.05
C PRO A 49 7.59 10.35 0.58
N TRP A 50 8.35 10.56 -0.50
CA TRP A 50 8.69 11.92 -0.98
C TRP A 50 7.59 12.57 -1.82
N GLU A 51 6.85 11.79 -2.60
CA GLU A 51 5.66 12.27 -3.29
C GLU A 51 4.44 12.35 -2.36
N GLN A 52 4.52 11.75 -1.17
CA GLN A 52 3.42 11.62 -0.22
C GLN A 52 2.18 10.96 -0.85
N THR A 53 2.41 9.93 -1.68
CA THR A 53 1.35 9.21 -2.40
C THR A 53 1.26 7.76 -1.95
N LEU A 54 0.05 7.19 -2.08
CA LEU A 54 -0.22 5.77 -1.92
C LEU A 54 -0.81 5.25 -3.23
N CYS A 55 -0.05 4.40 -3.93
CA CYS A 55 -0.55 3.66 -5.07
C CYS A 55 -1.25 2.38 -4.59
N VAL A 56 -2.40 2.07 -5.18
CA VAL A 56 -3.15 0.82 -4.97
C VAL A 56 -3.35 0.18 -6.34
N PHE A 57 -3.04 -1.11 -6.48
CA PHE A 57 -3.17 -1.82 -7.74
C PHE A 57 -3.76 -3.23 -7.55
N GLY A 58 -4.29 -3.78 -8.65
CA GLY A 58 -4.97 -5.08 -8.70
C GLY A 58 -6.48 -4.97 -8.50
N GLU A 59 -7.25 -5.67 -9.35
CA GLU A 59 -8.72 -5.50 -9.46
C GLU A 59 -9.46 -5.63 -8.13
N ARG A 60 -9.18 -6.69 -7.36
CA ARG A 60 -9.85 -6.98 -6.10
C ARG A 60 -9.56 -5.90 -5.04
N LEU A 61 -8.32 -5.42 -4.96
CA LEU A 61 -7.92 -4.40 -4.00
C LEU A 61 -8.43 -3.01 -4.41
N LEU A 62 -8.40 -2.68 -5.70
CA LEU A 62 -9.04 -1.48 -6.26
C LEU A 62 -10.54 -1.46 -5.97
N ALA A 63 -11.22 -2.60 -6.16
CA ALA A 63 -12.64 -2.76 -5.87
C ALA A 63 -12.97 -2.71 -4.37
N SER A 64 -11.99 -2.66 -3.46
CA SER A 64 -12.23 -2.55 -2.01
C SER A 64 -11.52 -1.33 -1.43
N LEU A 65 -10.24 -1.46 -1.06
CA LEU A 65 -9.43 -0.39 -0.49
C LEU A 65 -9.41 0.85 -1.40
N GLY A 66 -9.19 0.67 -2.70
CA GLY A 66 -9.16 1.77 -3.67
C GLY A 66 -10.46 2.60 -3.63
N ARG A 67 -11.62 1.94 -3.67
CA ARG A 67 -12.93 2.60 -3.52
C ARG A 67 -13.08 3.35 -2.19
N THR A 68 -12.66 2.74 -1.07
CA THR A 68 -12.72 3.39 0.24
C THR A 68 -11.85 4.64 0.30
N LEU A 69 -10.60 4.54 -0.16
CA LEU A 69 -9.66 5.66 -0.15
C LEU A 69 -10.13 6.80 -1.05
N ALA A 70 -10.68 6.50 -2.23
CA ALA A 70 -11.21 7.51 -3.15
C ALA A 70 -12.34 8.37 -2.57
N THR A 71 -12.94 7.99 -1.44
CA THR A 71 -13.97 8.81 -0.78
C THR A 71 -13.39 10.00 0.01
N TRP A 72 -12.10 9.99 0.33
CA TRP A 72 -11.47 11.05 1.17
C TRP A 72 -10.02 11.39 0.79
N LEU A 73 -9.31 10.54 0.04
CA LEU A 73 -8.03 10.87 -0.57
C LEU A 73 -8.23 11.43 -1.99
N PRO A 74 -7.56 12.54 -2.34
CA PRO A 74 -7.55 13.01 -3.72
C PRO A 74 -6.84 12.01 -4.62
N ILE A 75 -7.43 11.70 -5.76
CA ILE A 75 -6.79 10.88 -6.80
C ILE A 75 -5.81 11.77 -7.55
N THR A 76 -4.52 11.45 -7.45
CA THR A 76 -3.46 12.19 -8.15
C THR A 76 -3.15 11.59 -9.52
N ARG A 77 -3.28 10.27 -9.67
CA ARG A 77 -2.99 9.55 -10.92
C ARG A 77 -3.87 8.32 -11.13
N ILE A 78 -4.16 8.01 -12.39
CA ILE A 78 -4.72 6.73 -12.87
C ILE A 78 -3.78 6.23 -13.95
N ASP A 79 -3.29 5.00 -13.83
CA ASP A 79 -2.30 4.40 -14.74
C ASP A 79 -1.06 5.28 -14.99
N GLY A 80 -0.65 6.03 -13.95
CA GLY A 80 0.50 6.93 -14.00
C GLY A 80 0.24 8.32 -14.58
N LEU A 81 -0.96 8.58 -15.11
CA LEU A 81 -1.35 9.87 -15.68
C LEU A 81 -2.19 10.68 -14.70
N ARG A 82 -2.02 12.00 -14.67
CA ARG A 82 -2.92 12.85 -13.87
C ARG A 82 -4.30 12.84 -14.52
N PRO A 83 -5.39 12.87 -13.75
CA PRO A 83 -6.74 12.94 -14.30
C PRO A 83 -6.96 14.11 -15.27
N ASP A 84 -6.25 15.22 -15.06
CA ASP A 84 -6.35 16.43 -15.89
C ASP A 84 -5.52 16.37 -17.19
N ASP A 85 -4.64 15.38 -17.33
CA ASP A 85 -3.78 15.20 -18.51
C ASP A 85 -4.43 14.29 -19.59
N ALA A 86 -5.66 13.79 -19.34
CA ALA A 86 -6.38 12.83 -20.17
C ALA A 86 -7.32 13.48 -21.21
#